data_AF-A0A964L988-F1
#
_entry.id   AF-A0A964L988-F1
#
_cell.length_a   1.000
_cell.length_b   1.000
_cell.length_c   1.000
_cell.angle_alpha   90.00
_cell.angle_beta   90.00
_cell.angle_gamma   90.00
#
_symmetry.space_group_name_H-M   'P 1'
#
loop_
_entity.id
_entity.type
_entity.pdbx_description
1 polymer ?
#
loop_
_entity_poly.entity_id
_entity_poly.type
_entity_poly.pdbx_seq_one_letter_code
_entity_poly.pdbx_strand_id
1 'polypeptide(L)'
;MTDAKRDYSAHQQKIIKRYYENIDGIALQRLAELVGELYLAEGKKKEKVWQNAVAAMKKLKVPESRIEHLLKTQKPELVAELVKELQAKK
;
A
#
# COMPACT_ATOMS: atom_id res chain seq x y z
N MET A 1 2.93 -21.88 -14.13
CA MET A 1 3.13 -20.64 -13.37
C MET A 1 2.08 -19.65 -13.87
N THR A 2 0.88 -19.68 -13.28
CA THR A 2 -0.27 -18.89 -13.75
C THR A 2 -0.31 -17.55 -13.04
N ASP A 3 0.12 -16.52 -13.76
CA ASP A 3 -0.14 -15.11 -13.46
C ASP A 3 -1.66 -14.91 -13.32
N ALA A 4 -2.15 -14.78 -12.09
CA ALA A 4 -3.53 -14.44 -11.83
C ALA A 4 -3.74 -12.95 -12.12
N LYS A 5 -3.83 -12.62 -13.42
CA LYS A 5 -4.42 -11.37 -13.89
C LYS A 5 -5.82 -11.33 -13.32
N ARG A 6 -6.01 -10.59 -12.23
CA ARG A 6 -7.32 -10.36 -11.63
C ARG A 6 -8.14 -9.61 -12.67
N ASP A 7 -9.01 -10.32 -13.38
CA ASP A 7 -9.93 -9.77 -14.37
C ASP A 7 -10.98 -8.91 -13.68
N TYR A 8 -10.58 -7.69 -13.31
CA TYR A 8 -11.50 -6.67 -12.87
C TYR A 8 -12.35 -6.24 -14.07
N SER A 9 -13.67 -6.19 -13.90
CA SER A 9 -14.57 -5.71 -14.94
C SER A 9 -14.21 -4.28 -15.38
N ALA A 10 -14.52 -3.87 -16.61
CA ALA A 10 -14.19 -2.52 -17.11
C ALA A 10 -14.68 -1.39 -16.18
N HIS A 11 -15.79 -1.62 -15.47
CA HIS A 11 -16.29 -0.71 -14.44
C HIS A 11 -15.39 -0.69 -13.19
N GLN A 12 -14.98 -1.86 -12.69
CA GLN A 12 -14.02 -1.98 -11.58
C GLN A 12 -12.65 -1.38 -11.94
N GLN A 13 -12.18 -1.56 -13.17
CA GLN A 13 -10.94 -0.93 -13.65
C GLN A 13 -11.03 0.60 -13.66
N LYS A 14 -12.17 1.16 -14.10
CA LYS A 14 -12.40 2.61 -14.11
C LYS A 14 -12.49 3.19 -12.70
N ILE A 15 -13.13 2.47 -11.79
CA ILE A 15 -13.13 2.72 -10.34
C ILE A 15 -11.68 2.77 -9.87
N ILE A 16 -10.94 1.67 -9.97
CA ILE A 16 -9.52 1.54 -9.54
C ILE A 16 -8.64 2.65 -10.14
N LYS A 17 -8.84 2.99 -11.42
CA LYS A 17 -8.07 4.03 -12.11
C LYS A 17 -8.31 5.41 -11.50
N ARG A 18 -9.57 5.78 -11.23
CA ARG A 18 -9.93 7.08 -10.63
C ARG A 18 -9.54 7.23 -9.16
N TYR A 19 -9.47 6.14 -8.40
CA TYR A 19 -9.16 6.23 -6.95
C TYR A 19 -7.74 6.74 -6.65
N TYR A 20 -6.81 6.59 -7.60
CA TYR A 20 -5.41 7.01 -7.46
C TYR A 20 -5.03 8.21 -8.34
N GLU A 21 -5.97 8.78 -9.10
CA GLU A 21 -5.71 9.91 -10.02
C GLU A 21 -5.14 11.15 -9.32
N ASN A 22 -5.22 11.23 -7.98
CA ASN A 22 -4.63 12.29 -7.18
C ASN A 22 -3.89 11.72 -5.95
N ILE A 23 -2.89 10.87 -6.19
CA ILE A 23 -1.99 10.42 -5.11
C ILE A 23 -1.23 11.62 -4.54
N ASP A 24 -1.38 11.83 -3.23
CA ASP A 24 -0.55 12.76 -2.48
C ASP A 24 0.91 12.25 -2.48
N GLY A 25 1.77 12.93 -3.24
CA GLY A 25 3.17 12.56 -3.38
C GLY A 25 3.94 12.55 -2.07
N ILE A 26 3.57 13.39 -1.10
CA ILE A 26 4.19 13.42 0.23
C ILE A 26 3.79 12.16 1.01
N ALA A 27 2.51 11.79 0.97
CA ALA A 27 2.03 10.56 1.61
C ALA A 27 2.66 9.31 0.98
N LEU A 28 2.86 9.30 -0.34
CA LEU A 28 3.52 8.20 -1.05
C LEU A 28 5.00 8.10 -0.68
N GLN A 29 5.71 9.23 -0.66
CA GLN A 29 7.10 9.26 -0.22
C GLN A 29 7.23 8.76 1.22
N ARG A 30 6.34 9.20 2.11
CA ARG A 30 6.33 8.75 3.50
C ARG A 30 6.08 7.24 3.62
N LEU A 31 5.17 6.69 2.82
CA LEU A 31 4.94 5.24 2.80
C LEU A 31 6.19 4.48 2.34
N ALA A 32 6.92 5.00 1.34
CA ALA A 32 8.17 4.40 0.87
C ALA A 32 9.26 4.38 1.95
N GLU A 33 9.40 5.44 2.74
CA GLU A 33 10.31 5.47 3.89
C GLU A 33 9.93 4.45 4.96
N LEU A 34 8.64 4.37 5.29
CA LEU A 34 8.12 3.44 6.29
C LEU A 34 8.35 1.97 5.89
N VAL A 35 8.34 1.64 4.60
CA VAL A 35 8.73 0.30 4.11
C VAL A 35 10.16 -0.03 4.54
N GLY A 36 11.11 0.88 4.35
CA GLY A 36 12.49 0.68 4.81
C GLY A 36 12.57 0.51 6.32
N GLU A 37 11.83 1.33 7.08
CA GLU A 37 11.73 1.19 8.54
C GLU A 37 11.15 -0.17 8.97
N LEU A 38 10.17 -0.74 8.23
CA LEU A 38 9.55 -2.02 8.55
C LEU A 38 10.51 -3.22 8.45
N TYR A 39 11.52 -3.16 7.58
CA TYR A 39 12.56 -4.19 7.48
C TYR A 39 13.56 -4.14 8.63
N LEU A 40 13.75 -2.97 9.23
CA LEU A 40 14.77 -2.74 10.26
C LEU A 40 14.18 -2.70 11.68
N ALA A 41 12.88 -2.46 11.82
CA ALA A 41 12.23 -2.32 13.11
C ALA A 41 11.77 -3.67 13.66
N GLU A 42 11.92 -3.82 14.99
CA GLU A 42 11.47 -4.99 15.75
C GLU A 42 10.63 -4.57 16.96
N GLY A 43 9.92 -5.54 17.56
CA GLY A 43 9.09 -5.35 18.75
C GLY A 43 8.14 -4.16 18.67
N LYS A 44 8.05 -3.38 19.75
CA LYS A 44 7.18 -2.20 19.86
C LYS A 44 7.44 -1.14 18.78
N LYS A 45 8.69 -1.03 18.30
CA LYS A 45 9.01 -0.09 17.21
C LYS A 45 8.33 -0.54 15.92
N LYS A 46 8.37 -1.84 15.60
CA LYS A 46 7.73 -2.40 14.40
C LYS A 46 6.23 -2.14 14.39
N GLU A 47 5.56 -2.33 15.53
CA GLU A 47 4.13 -2.02 15.68
C GLU A 47 3.82 -0.55 15.38
N LYS A 48 4.63 0.37 15.90
CA LYS A 48 4.51 1.82 15.63
C LYS A 48 4.68 2.14 14.15
N VAL A 49 5.66 1.50 13.50
CA VAL A 49 5.91 1.69 12.06
C VAL A 49 4.71 1.18 11.24
N TRP A 50 4.13 0.04 11.60
CA TRP A 50 2.89 -0.45 10.97
C TRP A 50 1.71 0.50 11.14
N GLN A 51 1.50 1.07 12.34
CA GLN A 51 0.45 2.08 12.57
C GLN A 51 0.65 3.31 11.66
N ASN A 52 1.89 3.77 11.52
CA ASN A 52 2.22 4.89 10.64
C ASN A 52 1.99 4.53 9.15
N ALA A 53 2.33 3.31 8.75
CA ALA A 53 2.11 2.82 7.39
C ALA A 53 0.61 2.76 7.05
N VAL A 54 -0.23 2.31 8.00
CA VAL A 54 -1.69 2.35 7.87
C VAL A 54 -2.19 3.78 7.68
N ALA A 55 -1.72 4.73 8.48
CA ALA A 55 -2.12 6.12 8.35
C ALA A 55 -1.76 6.70 6.97
N ALA A 56 -0.57 6.38 6.46
CA ALA A 56 -0.13 6.79 5.11
C ALA A 56 -1.00 6.13 4.01
N MET A 57 -1.26 4.82 4.11
CA MET A 57 -2.13 4.09 3.18
C MET A 57 -3.56 4.66 3.13
N LYS A 58 -4.12 5.08 4.28
CA LYS A 58 -5.44 5.73 4.34
C LYS A 58 -5.46 7.09 3.65
N LYS A 59 -4.41 7.92 3.82
CA LYS A 59 -4.26 9.19 3.08
C LYS A 59 -4.15 8.96 1.57
N LEU A 60 -3.50 7.88 1.18
CA LEU A 60 -3.38 7.42 -0.21
C LEU A 60 -4.65 6.73 -0.74
N LYS A 61 -5.73 6.70 0.06
CA LYS A 61 -7.03 6.09 -0.28
C LYS A 61 -6.92 4.62 -0.68
N VAL A 62 -5.96 3.91 -0.11
CA VAL A 62 -5.84 2.45 -0.25
C VAL A 62 -7.07 1.81 0.41
N PRO A 63 -7.77 0.86 -0.25
CA PRO A 63 -8.96 0.24 0.32
C PRO A 63 -8.69 -0.42 1.68
N GLU A 64 -9.61 -0.24 2.65
CA GLU A 64 -9.45 -0.79 4.00
C GLU A 64 -9.24 -2.31 3.97
N SER A 65 -9.94 -3.05 3.10
CA SER A 65 -9.75 -4.50 2.93
C SER A 65 -8.32 -4.88 2.52
N ARG A 66 -7.65 -4.03 1.72
CA ARG A 66 -6.26 -4.22 1.33
C ARG A 66 -5.32 -3.91 2.51
N ILE A 67 -5.61 -2.84 3.26
CA ILE A 67 -4.86 -2.49 4.47
C ILE A 67 -4.95 -3.62 5.51
N GLU A 68 -6.15 -4.15 5.75
CA GLU A 68 -6.39 -5.28 6.65
C GLU A 68 -5.61 -6.54 6.22
N HIS A 69 -5.59 -6.84 4.93
CA HIS A 69 -4.80 -7.95 4.40
C HIS A 69 -3.30 -7.76 4.65
N LEU A 70 -2.78 -6.55 4.47
CA LEU A 70 -1.38 -6.21 4.76
C LEU A 70 -1.06 -6.31 6.26
N LEU A 71 -1.97 -5.86 7.13
CA LEU A 71 -1.82 -5.98 8.58
C LEU A 71 -1.89 -7.42 9.08
N LYS A 72 -2.72 -8.27 8.46
CA LYS A 72 -2.79 -9.70 8.80
C LYS A 72 -1.55 -10.47 8.35
N THR A 73 -1.00 -10.10 7.20
CA THR A 73 0.20 -10.77 6.66
C THR A 73 1.48 -10.28 7.33
N GLN A 74 1.53 -9.03 7.80
CA GLN A 74 2.69 -8.39 8.42
C GLN A 74 3.99 -8.53 7.61
N LYS A 75 3.87 -8.56 6.28
CA LYS A 75 4.99 -8.69 5.34
C LYS A 75 5.36 -7.32 4.75
N PRO A 76 6.52 -6.74 5.09
CA PRO A 76 6.98 -5.48 4.53
C PRO A 76 7.09 -5.50 3.00
N GLU A 77 7.36 -6.66 2.41
CA GLU A 77 7.45 -6.88 0.97
C GLU A 77 6.14 -6.49 0.26
N LEU A 78 5.00 -6.82 0.85
CA LEU A 78 3.69 -6.51 0.26
C LEU A 78 3.38 -5.01 0.30
N VAL A 79 3.91 -4.29 1.29
CA VAL A 79 3.81 -2.83 1.36
C VAL A 79 4.75 -2.19 0.33
N ALA A 80 5.93 -2.77 0.10
CA ALA A 80 6.85 -2.34 -0.94
C ALA A 80 6.23 -2.47 -2.35
N GLU A 81 5.56 -3.59 -2.64
CA GLU A 81 4.84 -3.79 -3.90
C GLU A 81 3.69 -2.79 -4.06
N LEU A 82 2.95 -2.49 -2.98
CA LEU A 82 1.93 -1.44 -3.01
C LEU A 82 2.54 -0.08 -3.36
N VAL A 83 3.69 0.30 -2.79
CA VAL A 83 4.38 1.56 -3.13
C VAL A 83 4.74 1.61 -4.62
N LYS A 84 5.29 0.53 -5.19
CA LYS A 84 5.62 0.44 -6.62
C LYS A 84 4.38 0.60 -7.50
N GLU A 85 3.28 -0.08 -7.16
CA GLU A 85 2.01 0.04 -7.88
C GLU A 85 1.46 1.47 -7.88
N LEU A 86 1.58 2.18 -6.76
CA LEU A 86 1.14 3.57 -6.62
C LEU A 86 2.06 4.53 -7.39
N GLN A 87 3.38 4.31 -7.38
CA GLN A 87 4.34 5.09 -8.15
C GLN A 87 4.13 4.94 -9.66
N ALA A 88 3.84 3.73 -10.15
CA ALA A 88 3.60 3.47 -11.57
C ALA A 88 2.29 4.10 -12.11
N LYS A 89 1.44 4.63 -11.23
CA LYS A 89 0.17 5.29 -11.56
C LYS A 89 0.23 6.82 -11.48
N LYS A 90 1.35 7.39 -11.01
CA LYS A 90 1.63 8.83 -11.07
C LYS A 90 1.95 9.24 -12.51
#